data_AF-A0A9E3D6H7-F1
#
_entry.id   AF-A0A9E3D6H7-F1
#
_cell.length_a   1.000
_cell.length_b   1.000
_cell.length_c   1.000
_cell.angle_alpha   90.00
_cell.angle_beta   90.00
_cell.angle_gamma   90.00
#
_symmetry.space_group_name_H-M   'P 1'
#
loop_
_entity.id
_entity.type
_entity.pdbx_description
1 polymer ?
#
loop_
_entity_poly.entity_id
_entity_poly.type
_entity_poly.pdbx_seq_one_letter_code
_entity_poly.pdbx_strand_id
1 'polypeptide(L)'
;WLHLLGLETLALRMERHVANAQQITAYLKTRPEVAWVREPEMGSVFTFGLRGGREAGRRFIDALELWSHLANVGDSKSLVIHPASTTHSQLGDDEMRKAGVEPESVRLSVGLEDAGDLIWDLDNALRAADRVT
;
A
#
# COMPACT_ATOMS: atom_id res chain seq x y z
N TRP A 1 -4.81 27.64 10.07
CA TRP A 1 -3.56 27.72 10.84
C TRP A 1 -2.75 26.42 10.77
N LEU A 2 -3.24 25.27 11.23
CA LEU A 2 -2.51 23.98 11.14
C LEU A 2 -2.08 23.57 9.71
N HIS A 3 -2.92 23.81 8.69
CA HIS A 3 -2.54 23.53 7.30
C HIS A 3 -1.33 24.37 6.81
N LEU A 4 -1.17 25.61 7.29
CA LEU A 4 -0.04 26.45 6.91
C LEU A 4 1.27 25.94 7.53
N LEU A 5 1.23 25.49 8.79
CA LEU A 5 2.37 24.85 9.45
C LEU A 5 2.81 23.57 8.71
N GLY A 6 1.85 22.79 8.20
CA GLY A 6 2.15 21.62 7.38
C GLY A 6 2.86 21.94 6.06
N LEU A 7 2.59 23.12 5.46
CA LEU A 7 3.22 23.52 4.20
C LEU A 7 4.71 23.86 4.35
N GLU A 8 5.14 24.32 5.53
CA GLU A 8 6.54 24.71 5.79
C GLU A 8 7.52 23.55 5.57
N THR A 9 7.07 22.32 5.81
CA THR A 9 7.88 21.10 5.61
C THR A 9 7.45 20.28 4.40
N LEU A 10 6.53 20.78 3.56
CA LEU A 10 5.97 20.00 2.46
C LEU A 10 7.05 19.50 1.50
N ALA A 11 7.96 20.37 1.06
CA ALA A 11 9.02 19.99 0.12
C ALA A 11 9.91 18.85 0.69
N LEU A 12 10.37 19.01 1.93
CA LEU A 12 11.22 18.01 2.61
C LEU A 12 10.49 16.68 2.81
N ARG A 13 9.20 16.72 3.19
CA ARG A 13 8.39 15.50 3.33
C ARG A 13 8.18 14.82 1.99
N MET A 14 7.88 15.57 0.93
CA MET A 14 7.70 15.02 -0.41
C MET A 14 8.96 14.32 -0.93
N GLU A 15 10.14 14.88 -0.69
CA GLU A 15 11.41 14.23 -1.04
C GLU A 15 11.54 12.85 -0.38
N ARG A 16 11.29 12.77 0.94
CA ARG A 16 11.36 11.51 1.67
C ARG A 16 10.28 10.51 1.23
N HIS A 17 9.05 10.96 1.09
CA HIS A 17 7.92 10.16 0.63
C HIS A 17 8.20 9.52 -0.73
N VAL A 18 8.69 10.30 -1.70
CA VAL A 18 9.01 9.81 -3.06
C VAL A 18 10.19 8.85 -3.02
N ALA A 19 11.25 9.17 -2.28
CA ALA A 19 12.42 8.30 -2.17
C ALA A 19 12.07 6.93 -1.54
N ASN A 20 11.24 6.92 -0.49
CA ASN A 20 10.77 5.69 0.14
C ASN A 20 9.86 4.89 -0.82
N ALA A 21 8.94 5.56 -1.52
CA ALA A 21 8.05 4.90 -2.46
C ALA A 21 8.81 4.22 -3.60
N GLN A 22 9.85 4.86 -4.14
CA GLN A 22 10.71 4.27 -5.17
C GLN A 22 11.43 3.00 -4.69
N GLN A 23 11.92 2.99 -3.44
CA GLN A 23 12.56 1.81 -2.87
C GLN A 23 11.55 0.67 -2.66
N ILE A 24 10.36 0.99 -2.18
CA ILE A 24 9.31 0.00 -1.94
C ILE A 24 8.78 -0.57 -3.26
N THR A 25 8.52 0.25 -4.29
CA THR A 25 8.07 -0.27 -5.59
C THR A 25 9.14 -1.16 -6.22
N ALA A 26 10.42 -0.76 -6.15
CA ALA A 26 11.54 -1.58 -6.62
C ALA A 26 11.58 -2.92 -5.88
N TYR A 27 11.42 -2.92 -4.57
CA TYR A 27 11.35 -4.14 -3.76
C TYR A 27 10.16 -5.03 -4.17
N LEU A 28 8.94 -4.49 -4.23
CA LEU A 28 7.72 -5.25 -4.53
C LEU A 28 7.78 -5.93 -5.90
N LYS A 29 8.42 -5.31 -6.89
CA LYS A 29 8.64 -5.91 -8.22
C LYS A 29 9.50 -7.18 -8.20
N THR A 30 10.29 -7.40 -7.15
CA THR A 30 11.12 -8.62 -7.01
C THR A 30 10.37 -9.79 -6.38
N ARG A 31 9.14 -9.57 -5.91
CA ARG A 31 8.41 -10.51 -5.06
C ARG A 31 7.50 -11.43 -5.87
N PRO A 32 7.60 -12.77 -5.73
CA PRO A 32 6.73 -13.69 -6.44
C PRO A 32 5.25 -13.56 -6.04
N GLU A 33 4.98 -13.16 -4.80
CA GLU A 33 3.64 -12.96 -4.25
C GLU A 33 2.91 -11.78 -4.92
N VAL A 34 3.66 -10.86 -5.55
CA VAL A 34 3.13 -9.67 -6.21
C VAL A 34 2.86 -9.97 -7.68
N ALA A 35 1.61 -9.76 -8.10
CA ALA A 35 1.17 -9.98 -9.48
C ALA A 35 1.58 -8.84 -10.41
N TRP A 36 1.42 -7.60 -9.93
CA TRP A 36 1.68 -6.38 -10.68
C TRP A 36 1.91 -5.21 -9.71
N VAL A 37 2.63 -4.19 -10.17
CA VAL A 37 2.80 -2.92 -9.46
C VAL A 37 2.48 -1.79 -10.43
N ARG A 38 1.54 -0.92 -10.07
CA ARG A 38 1.25 0.33 -10.79
C ARG A 38 2.05 1.44 -10.13
N GLU A 39 3.21 1.73 -10.69
CA GLU A 39 4.12 2.72 -10.15
C GLU A 39 3.54 4.13 -10.18
N PRO A 40 3.88 4.97 -9.20
CA PRO A 40 3.62 6.39 -9.31
C PRO A 40 4.64 6.98 -10.29
N GLU A 41 4.19 7.54 -11.42
CA GLU A 41 5.06 8.35 -12.30
C GLU A 41 5.69 9.51 -11.52
N MET A 42 4.93 10.06 -10.56
CA MET A 42 5.38 11.01 -9.56
C MET A 42 4.58 10.80 -8.27
N GLY A 43 5.24 10.84 -7.11
CA GLY A 43 4.59 10.80 -5.80
C GLY A 43 4.86 9.55 -4.99
N SER A 44 4.09 9.37 -3.91
CA SER A 44 4.29 8.32 -2.90
C SER A 44 3.06 7.46 -2.64
N VAL A 45 2.03 7.62 -3.47
CA VAL A 45 0.81 6.82 -3.40
C VAL A 45 0.75 5.95 -4.65
N PHE A 46 0.64 4.65 -4.46
CA PHE A 46 0.61 3.71 -5.57
C PHE A 46 -0.18 2.45 -5.20
N THR A 47 -0.40 1.58 -6.20
CA THR A 47 -1.15 0.35 -6.01
C THR A 47 -0.36 -0.85 -6.54
N PHE A 48 -0.57 -2.01 -5.93
CA PHE A 48 -0.05 -3.28 -6.41
C PHE A 48 -1.11 -4.37 -6.21
N GLY A 49 -0.99 -5.45 -6.97
CA GLY A 49 -1.89 -6.61 -6.89
C GLY A 49 -1.21 -7.80 -6.26
N LEU A 50 -1.89 -8.49 -5.36
CA LEU A 50 -1.41 -9.73 -4.75
C LEU A 50 -1.89 -10.96 -5.54
N ARG A 51 -0.99 -11.93 -5.74
CA ARG A 51 -1.38 -13.28 -6.15
C ARG A 51 -2.16 -13.91 -4.98
N GLY A 52 -3.29 -14.57 -5.29
CA GLY A 52 -4.22 -15.09 -4.27
C GLY A 52 -5.44 -14.20 -4.00
N GLY A 53 -5.55 -13.04 -4.66
CA GLY A 53 -6.80 -12.27 -4.72
C GLY A 53 -7.22 -11.67 -3.38
N ARG A 54 -8.54 -11.56 -3.17
CA ARG A 54 -9.16 -10.91 -2.01
C ARG A 54 -8.70 -11.52 -0.67
N GLU A 55 -8.55 -12.84 -0.60
CA GLU A 55 -8.17 -13.51 0.65
C GLU A 55 -6.70 -13.26 1.01
N ALA A 56 -5.80 -13.31 0.02
CA ALA A 56 -4.40 -12.93 0.22
C ALA A 56 -4.29 -11.47 0.68
N GLY A 57 -5.06 -10.56 0.05
CA GLY A 57 -5.12 -9.16 0.45
C GLY A 57 -5.62 -8.94 1.87
N ARG A 58 -6.65 -9.69 2.32
CA ARG A 58 -7.11 -9.62 3.72
C ARG A 58 -6.02 -10.03 4.70
N ARG A 59 -5.38 -11.19 4.48
CA ARG A 59 -4.31 -11.68 5.37
C ARG A 59 -3.08 -10.80 5.37
N PHE A 60 -2.73 -10.25 4.21
CA PHE A 60 -1.66 -9.28 4.08
C PHE A 60 -1.91 -8.08 5.00
N ILE A 61 -3.10 -7.47 4.95
CA ILE A 61 -3.46 -6.34 5.80
C ILE A 61 -3.42 -6.71 7.29
N ASP A 62 -3.98 -7.87 7.65
CA ASP A 62 -4.05 -8.32 9.04
C ASP A 62 -2.67 -8.64 9.65
N ALA A 63 -1.66 -8.87 8.80
CA ALA A 63 -0.30 -9.24 9.21
C ALA A 63 0.67 -8.05 9.33
N LEU A 64 0.28 -6.84 8.91
CA LEU A 64 1.14 -5.65 8.98
C LEU A 64 1.20 -5.11 10.41
N GLU A 65 2.40 -4.75 10.86
CA GLU A 65 2.65 -4.22 12.21
C GLU A 65 2.96 -2.72 12.21
N LEU A 66 3.54 -2.19 11.14
CA LEU A 66 3.93 -0.78 10.99
C LEU A 66 2.94 0.01 10.12
N TRP A 67 2.45 -0.60 9.04
CA TRP A 67 1.54 0.07 8.12
C TRP A 67 0.15 0.27 8.74
N SER A 68 -0.29 1.52 8.85
CA SER A 68 -1.61 1.84 9.42
C SER A 68 -2.73 1.61 8.41
N HIS A 69 -3.71 0.80 8.77
CA HIS A 69 -4.85 0.52 7.91
C HIS A 69 -5.86 1.69 7.91
N LEU A 70 -5.63 2.67 7.02
CA LEU A 70 -6.42 3.90 6.93
C LEU A 70 -6.65 4.34 5.48
N ALA A 71 -7.79 4.99 5.24
CA ALA A 71 -8.21 5.40 3.89
C ALA A 71 -7.65 6.76 3.43
N ASN A 72 -7.08 7.58 4.32
CA ASN A 72 -6.43 8.83 3.95
C ASN A 72 -5.08 8.59 3.25
N VAL A 73 -4.46 9.68 2.77
CA VAL A 73 -3.17 9.67 2.05
C VAL A 73 -2.32 10.88 2.44
N GLY A 74 -1.01 10.82 2.21
CA GLY A 74 -0.09 11.94 2.43
C GLY A 74 0.18 12.28 3.91
N ASP A 75 -0.09 11.33 4.80
CA ASP A 75 0.28 11.42 6.21
C ASP A 75 1.80 11.18 6.36
N SER A 76 2.36 11.70 7.45
CA SER A 76 3.69 11.32 7.93
C SER A 76 3.83 9.82 8.17
N LYS A 77 2.74 9.15 8.57
CA LYS A 77 2.67 7.70 8.76
C LYS A 77 2.42 6.98 7.44
N SER A 78 3.01 5.80 7.30
CA SER A 78 2.74 4.88 6.21
C SER A 78 1.36 4.24 6.34
N LEU A 79 0.55 4.37 5.30
CA LEU A 79 -0.85 3.92 5.29
C LEU A 79 -1.08 2.87 4.21
N VAL A 80 -1.95 1.91 4.51
CA VAL A 80 -2.31 0.82 3.62
C VAL A 80 -3.83 0.68 3.58
N ILE A 81 -4.36 0.28 2.43
CA ILE A 81 -5.75 -0.17 2.32
C ILE A 81 -5.89 -1.25 1.25
N HIS A 82 -6.71 -2.25 1.54
CA HIS A 82 -7.17 -3.25 0.58
C HIS A 82 -8.68 -3.03 0.37
N PRO A 83 -9.10 -2.38 -0.73
CA PRO A 83 -10.50 -1.98 -0.92
C PRO A 83 -11.48 -3.16 -0.84
N ALA A 84 -11.10 -4.33 -1.34
CA ALA A 84 -11.96 -5.50 -1.40
C ALA A 84 -12.28 -6.10 -0.02
N SER A 85 -11.41 -5.97 0.98
CA SER A 85 -11.73 -6.39 2.35
C SER A 85 -12.28 -5.27 3.23
N THR A 86 -12.36 -4.04 2.72
CA THR A 86 -12.76 -2.86 3.50
C THR A 86 -13.85 -2.03 2.85
N THR A 87 -13.48 -0.95 2.18
CA THR A 87 -14.38 0.09 1.66
C THR A 87 -15.37 -0.43 0.62
N HIS A 88 -15.02 -1.53 -0.06
CA HIS A 88 -15.83 -2.17 -1.09
C HIS A 88 -16.18 -3.62 -0.73
N SER A 89 -16.14 -3.97 0.56
CA SER A 89 -16.40 -5.34 1.06
C SER A 89 -17.79 -5.89 0.70
N GLN A 90 -18.77 -5.03 0.46
CA GLN A 90 -20.13 -5.42 0.06
C GLN A 90 -20.27 -5.80 -1.42
N LEU A 91 -19.30 -5.44 -2.27
CA LEU A 91 -19.35 -5.74 -3.70
C LEU A 91 -18.76 -7.12 -3.99
N GLY A 92 -19.42 -7.87 -4.87
CA GLY A 92 -18.85 -9.09 -5.43
C GLY A 92 -17.66 -8.79 -6.33
N ASP A 93 -16.77 -9.78 -6.54
CA ASP A 93 -15.54 -9.60 -7.33
C ASP A 93 -15.81 -9.07 -8.75
N ASP A 94 -16.89 -9.54 -9.40
CA ASP A 94 -17.27 -9.09 -10.75
C ASP A 94 -17.79 -7.65 -10.77
N GLU A 95 -18.50 -7.23 -9.72
CA GLU A 95 -18.97 -5.85 -9.57
C GLU A 95 -17.81 -4.90 -9.29
N MET A 96 -16.85 -5.32 -8.46
CA MET A 96 -15.63 -4.57 -8.20
C MET A 96 -14.82 -4.34 -9.48
N ARG A 97 -14.61 -5.39 -10.29
CA ARG A 97 -13.91 -5.26 -11.58
C ARG A 97 -14.63 -4.31 -12.53
N LYS A 98 -15.97 -4.37 -12.59
CA LYS A 98 -16.77 -3.41 -13.38
C LYS A 98 -16.65 -1.97 -12.87
N ALA A 99 -16.47 -1.79 -11.57
CA ALA A 99 -16.20 -0.50 -10.94
C ALA A 99 -14.73 -0.05 -11.06
N GLY A 100 -13.87 -0.82 -11.73
CA GLY A 100 -12.45 -0.51 -11.91
C GLY A 100 -11.60 -0.74 -10.66
N VAL A 101 -12.08 -1.58 -9.73
CA VAL A 101 -11.34 -1.97 -8.52
C VAL A 101 -11.01 -3.45 -8.62
N GLU A 102 -9.73 -3.78 -8.79
CA GLU A 102 -9.30 -5.17 -8.78
C GLU A 102 -9.40 -5.76 -7.36
N PRO A 103 -10.03 -6.94 -7.17
CA PRO A 103 -10.16 -7.57 -5.86
C PRO A 103 -8.85 -7.88 -5.15
N GLU A 104 -7.75 -7.98 -5.90
CA GLU A 104 -6.39 -8.17 -5.37
C GLU A 104 -5.64 -6.87 -5.04
N SER A 105 -6.23 -5.72 -5.32
CA SER A 105 -5.52 -4.43 -5.24
C SER A 105 -5.27 -3.98 -3.81
N VAL A 106 -4.03 -3.62 -3.53
CA VAL A 106 -3.60 -2.95 -2.30
C VAL A 106 -3.06 -1.58 -2.67
N ARG A 107 -3.48 -0.55 -1.94
CA ARG A 107 -2.96 0.81 -2.08
C ARG A 107 -2.07 1.16 -0.90
N LEU A 108 -0.87 1.65 -1.21
CA LEU A 108 0.06 2.21 -0.24
C LEU A 108 0.12 3.73 -0.38
N SER A 109 0.12 4.42 0.76
CA SER A 109 0.53 5.82 0.89
C SER A 109 1.75 5.83 1.78
N VAL A 110 2.92 5.91 1.15
CA VAL A 110 4.22 5.76 1.85
C VAL A 110 4.50 6.97 2.70
N GLY A 111 4.83 6.74 3.98
CA GLY A 111 5.14 7.75 4.99
C GLY A 111 6.61 8.17 5.01
N LEU A 112 7.06 8.64 6.18
CA LEU A 112 8.39 9.20 6.43
C LEU A 112 9.32 8.28 7.23
N GLU A 113 8.86 7.08 7.56
CA GLU A 113 9.63 6.08 8.31
C GLU A 113 10.88 5.63 7.54
N ASP A 114 11.73 4.84 8.20
CA ASP A 114 12.84 4.17 7.53
C ASP A 114 12.31 3.19 6.47
N ALA A 115 12.86 3.27 5.26
CA ALA A 115 12.39 2.42 4.15
C ALA A 115 12.67 0.94 4.39
N GLY A 116 13.75 0.60 5.11
CA GLY A 116 14.10 -0.76 5.47
C GLY A 116 13.08 -1.37 6.43
N ASP A 117 12.63 -0.62 7.43
CA ASP A 117 11.59 -1.06 8.37
C ASP A 117 10.25 -1.27 7.65
N LEU A 118 9.87 -0.35 6.77
CA LEU A 118 8.65 -0.48 5.97
C LEU A 118 8.70 -1.70 5.04
N ILE A 119 9.85 -1.95 4.39
CA ILE A 119 10.07 -3.11 3.54
C ILE A 119 10.06 -4.41 4.36
N TRP A 120 10.67 -4.40 5.54
CA TRP A 120 10.67 -5.55 6.45
C TRP A 120 9.24 -5.95 6.84
N ASP A 121 8.40 -4.99 7.19
CA ASP A 121 7.00 -5.26 7.54
C ASP A 121 6.20 -5.78 6.33
N LEU A 122 6.42 -5.20 5.14
CA LEU A 122 5.84 -5.71 3.89
C LEU A 122 6.29 -7.15 3.59
N ASP A 123 7.57 -7.49 3.76
CA ASP A 123 8.08 -8.85 3.55
C ASP A 123 7.39 -9.87 4.46
N ASN A 124 7.23 -9.53 5.74
CA ASN A 124 6.53 -10.40 6.69
C ASN A 124 5.06 -10.61 6.28
N ALA A 125 4.35 -9.53 5.94
CA ALA A 125 2.96 -9.59 5.53
C ALA A 125 2.77 -10.34 4.20
N LEU A 126 3.67 -10.17 3.23
CA LEU A 126 3.64 -10.91 1.96
C LEU A 126 3.80 -12.42 2.19
N ARG A 127 4.74 -12.82 3.04
CA ARG A 127 4.93 -14.24 3.42
C ARG A 127 3.72 -14.82 4.16
N ALA A 128 3.03 -14.01 4.96
CA ALA A 128 1.81 -14.45 5.64
C ALA A 128 0.65 -14.67 4.66
N ALA A 129 0.57 -13.83 3.62
CA ALA A 129 -0.45 -13.94 2.57
C ALA A 129 -0.22 -15.16 1.65
N ASP A 130 1.03 -15.52 1.36
CA ASP A 130 1.38 -16.62 0.45
C ASP A 130 0.97 -18.02 0.96
N ARG A 131 0.88 -18.19 2.29
CA ARG A 131 0.52 -19.47 2.95
C ARG A 131 -0.92 -19.97 2.68
N VAL A 132 -1.65 -19.34 1.75
CA VAL A 132 -3.00 -19.70 1.29
C VAL A 132 -2.97 -20.57 0.04
N THR A 133 -1.89 -20.53 -0.73
CA THR A 133 -1.76 -21.20 -2.03
C THR A 133 -1.14 -22.59 -1.87
#